data_AF-A0A7C5FRQ2-F1
#
_entry.id   AF-A0A7C5FRQ2-F1
#
_cell.length_a   1.000
_cell.length_b   1.000
_cell.length_c   1.000
_cell.angle_alpha   90.00
_cell.angle_beta   90.00
_cell.angle_gamma   90.00
#
_symmetry.space_group_name_H-M   'P 1'
#
loop_
_entity.id
_entity.type
_entity.pdbx_description
1 polymer ?
#
loop_
_entity_poly.entity_id
_entity_poly.type
_entity_poly.pdbx_seq_one_letter_code
_entity_poly.pdbx_strand_id
1 'polypeptide(L)' 'MPLADIPLPDFWGGYRVIPDTIEFWQGRENRLHDRLEYSKSGDNWLINRLAP' A
#
# COMPACT_ATOMS: atom_id res chain seq x y z
N MET A 1 21.52 36.98 4.73
CA MET A 1 22.43 35.82 4.71
C MET A 1 21.79 34.79 3.78
N PRO A 2 22.43 34.35 2.69
CA PRO A 2 21.86 33.28 1.89
C PRO A 2 21.90 32.00 2.74
N LEU A 3 20.80 31.26 2.76
CA LEU A 3 20.75 29.93 3.37
C LEU A 3 21.77 29.07 2.63
N ALA A 4 22.80 28.60 3.33
CA ALA A 4 23.77 27.67 2.76
C ALA A 4 23.02 26.40 2.29
N ASP A 5 23.37 25.90 1.10
CA ASP A 5 22.84 24.63 0.60
C ASP A 5 23.25 23.50 1.55
N ILE A 6 22.27 22.89 2.21
CA ILE A 6 22.48 21.73 3.08
C ILE A 6 22.58 20.51 2.17
N PRO A 7 23.74 19.82 2.11
CA PRO A 7 23.88 18.65 1.25
C PRO A 7 23.01 17.50 1.77
N LEU A 8 22.49 16.69 0.85
CA LEU A 8 21.79 15.46 1.20
C LEU A 8 22.78 14.49 1.87
N PRO A 9 22.50 13.98 3.09
CA PRO A 9 23.41 13.05 3.74
C PRO A 9 23.50 11.70 3.01
N ASP A 10 24.69 11.09 2.94
CA ASP A 10 24.92 9.80 2.27
C ASP A 10 24.10 8.63 2.85
N PHE A 11 23.67 8.76 4.11
CA PHE A 11 22.83 7.77 4.79
C PHE A 11 21.33 7.98 4.55
N TRP A 12 20.94 9.05 3.84
CA TRP A 12 19.54 9.38 3.61
C TRP A 12 19.02 8.65 2.38
N GLY A 13 18.00 7.83 2.57
CA GLY A 13 17.41 7.01 1.51
C GLY A 13 16.01 6.54 1.90
N GLY A 14 15.51 5.53 1.20
CA GLY A 14 14.20 4.97 1.48
C GLY A 14 14.01 3.60 0.84
N TYR A 15 12.97 2.92 1.28
CA TYR A 15 12.57 1.62 0.74
C TYR A 15 11.31 1.77 -0.08
N ARG A 16 11.21 1.00 -1.17
CA ARG A 16 9.97 0.83 -1.92
C ARG A 16 9.37 -0.53 -1.59
N VAL A 17 8.19 -0.54 -0.98
CA VAL A 17 7.41 -1.76 -0.83
C VAL A 17 6.72 -2.07 -2.15
N ILE A 18 7.00 -3.25 -2.70
CA ILE A 18 6.32 -3.77 -3.89
C ILE A 18 5.33 -4.82 -3.39
N PRO A 19 4.02 -4.54 -3.37
CA PRO A 19 3.06 -5.46 -2.79
C PRO A 19 2.82 -6.66 -3.71
N ASP A 20 2.80 -7.86 -3.14
CA ASP A 20 2.27 -9.06 -3.76
C ASP A 20 0.75 -9.20 -3.53
N THR A 21 0.24 -8.55 -2.47
CA THR A 21 -1.18 -8.56 -2.08
C THR A 21 -1.57 -7.25 -1.41
N ILE A 22 -2.82 -6.83 -1.62
CA ILE A 22 -3.43 -5.65 -1.00
C ILE A 22 -4.85 -6.04 -0.57
N GLU A 23 -5.22 -5.78 0.69
CA GLU A 23 -6.61 -5.95 1.15
C GLU A 23 -7.23 -4.58 1.43
N PHE A 24 -8.38 -4.31 0.81
CA PHE A 24 -9.25 -3.19 1.13
C PHE A 24 -10.35 -3.66 2.07
N TRP A 25 -10.48 -2.97 3.19
CA TRP A 25 -11.46 -3.28 4.22
C TRP A 25 -12.35 -2.06 4.46
N GLN A 26 -13.65 -2.22 4.23
CA GLN A 26 -14.62 -1.15 4.40
C GLN A 26 -15.73 -1.56 5.38
N GLY A 27 -15.97 -0.69 6.37
CA GLY A 27 -17.04 -0.84 7.33
C GLY A 27 -18.43 -0.80 6.69
N ARG A 28 -19.32 -1.69 7.14
CA ARG A 28 -20.77 -1.65 6.86
C ARG A 28 -21.56 -1.85 8.16
N GLU A 29 -22.86 -1.58 8.10
CA GLU A 29 -23.80 -1.90 9.17
C GLU A 29 -23.78 -3.41 9.51
N ASN A 30 -24.14 -3.74 10.75
CA ASN A 30 -24.22 -5.12 11.24
C ASN A 30 -22.91 -5.94 11.17
N ARG A 31 -21.74 -5.28 11.13
CA ARG A 31 -20.40 -5.92 11.04
C ARG A 31 -20.17 -6.74 9.77
N LEU A 32 -20.94 -6.49 8.71
CA LEU A 32 -20.80 -7.16 7.42
C LEU A 32 -19.82 -6.41 6.51
N HIS A 33 -18.56 -6.38 6.92
CA HIS A 33 -17.47 -5.70 6.23
C HIS A 33 -17.31 -6.12 4.76
N ASP A 34 -17.10 -5.14 3.87
CA ASP A 34 -16.59 -5.46 2.54
C ASP A 34 -15.10 -5.69 2.65
N ARG A 35 -14.67 -6.87 2.23
CA ARG A 35 -13.26 -7.25 2.15
C ARG A 35 -12.93 -7.60 0.72
N LEU A 36 -12.09 -6.80 0.08
CA LEU A 36 -11.60 -7.03 -1.28
C LEU A 36 -10.10 -7.27 -1.22
N GLU A 37 -9.68 -8.47 -1.61
CA GLU A 37 -8.28 -8.85 -1.73
C GLU A 37 -7.86 -8.73 -3.20
N TYR A 38 -6.76 -8.02 -3.44
CA TYR A 38 -6.07 -7.93 -4.70
C TYR A 38 -4.77 -8.73 -4.58
N SER A 39 -4.61 -9.79 -5.37
CA SER A 39 -3.38 -10.58 -5.45
C SER A 39 -2.73 -10.44 -6.81
N LYS A 40 -1.39 -10.31 -6.82
CA LYS A 40 -0.65 -10.13 -8.07
C LYS A 40 -0.53 -11.45 -8.81
N SER A 41 -0.84 -11.45 -10.11
CA SER A 41 -0.73 -12.60 -11.01
C SER A 41 -0.08 -12.17 -12.32
N GLY A 42 1.25 -12.26 -12.38
CA GLY A 42 2.04 -11.69 -13.47
C GLY A 42 1.93 -10.16 -13.49
N ASP A 43 1.52 -9.61 -14.63
CA ASP A 43 1.28 -8.18 -14.81
C ASP A 43 -0.15 -7.75 -14.46
N ASN A 44 -1.00 -8.69 -14.02
CA ASN A 44 -2.40 -8.44 -13.69
C ASN A 44 -2.66 -8.58 -12.20
N TRP A 45 -3.82 -8.09 -11.77
CA TRP A 45 -4.36 -8.28 -10.43
C TRP A 45 -5.61 -9.16 -10.47
N LEU A 46 -5.64 -10.18 -9.62
CA LEU A 46 -6.82 -10.97 -9.35
C LEU A 46 -7.55 -10.38 -8.14
N ILE A 47 -8.89 -10.31 -8.21
CA ILE A 47 -9.72 -9.68 -7.19
C ILE A 47 -10.64 -10.72 -6.58
N ASN A 48 -10.55 -10.90 -5.26
CA ASN A 48 -11.41 -11.79 -4.49
C ASN A 48 -12.21 -11.00 -3.47
N ARG A 49 -13.48 -11.37 -3.27
CA ARG A 49 -14.30 -10.88 -2.15
C ARG A 49 -14.20 -11.89 -1.00
N LEU A 50 -13.75 -11.44 0.16
CA LEU A 50 -13.64 -12.27 1.35
C LEU A 50 -14.89 -12.13 2.23
N ALA A 51 -15.15 -13.15 3.04
CA ALA A 51 -16.20 -13.08 4.06
C ALA A 51 -15.80 -12.06 5.16
N PRO A 52 -16.76 -11.26 5.67
CA PRO A 52 -16.56 -10.35 6.79
C PRO A 52 -16.17 -11.04 8.09
#